data_AF-A0A971ATP7-F1
#
_entry.id   AF-A0A971ATP7-F1
#
_cell.length_a   1.000
_cell.length_b   1.000
_cell.length_c   1.000
_cell.angle_alpha   90.00
_cell.angle_beta   90.00
_cell.angle_gamma   90.00
#
_symmetry.space_group_name_H-M   'P 1'
#
loop_
_entity.id
_entity.type
_entity.pdbx_description
1 polymer ?
#
loop_
_entity_poly.entity_id
_entity_poly.type
_entity_poly.pdbx_seq_one_letter_code
_entity_poly.pdbx_strand_id
1 'polypeptide(L)'
;GWLCYRYSDDNGRTWSGERYRIPMRLTKRDRENVTGGTHQFFWCIDKPVTANGSVYFALPKLTTGMPLDGGEGWVVHSDNILTERDPAAIRWDLLPDGDVGVWNPALGSVQEEQNIEVLSDGSLYMVNRTEIGHPAYAISRDAGHTWTTPQVMRYATGNPLKNPRACPRIWKASNGKFLFWFHNNGYPGWGNSAVRNPVWLAGGIEVDGDIRWSQPEILLYVPDPTVRGMSYPDFIEQDGRIWVTETEKVVARVHPLDPALLDGLWNQHARAAVVQPGLALESGPLGAGSSVALPKLPSLRAGGFTLEMWLQVGDLREGRTVLSSFGQRRYGFSVSLSADGALRLNLADNRQRQWLEVMDGPEPKENVRSVRQWSLSSGAGSITPGKPHHAVFIVDGLAKIASVVIDGVLYDGGASAIQGWCRLNPWLDDLNSDGVCVVDKGLPGQIARLRIYDRYLRTSEAISNYRAGVASQ
;
A
#
# COMPACT_ATOMS: atom_id res chain seq x y z
N GLY A 1 21.08 22.54 12.65
CA GLY A 1 21.25 21.86 13.95
C GLY A 1 22.47 20.96 13.91
N TRP A 2 22.70 20.22 15.00
CA TRP A 2 23.73 19.18 15.10
C TRP A 2 23.05 17.83 15.35
N LEU A 3 23.56 16.76 14.73
CA LEU A 3 23.16 15.41 15.06
C LEU A 3 24.03 14.93 16.22
N CYS A 4 23.40 14.52 17.32
CA CYS A 4 24.08 14.07 18.52
C CYS A 4 23.45 12.78 19.03
N TYR A 5 24.23 11.98 19.74
CA TYR A 5 23.77 10.78 20.41
C TYR A 5 24.18 10.76 21.88
N ARG A 6 23.46 9.95 22.64
CA ARG A 6 23.78 9.49 24.00
C ARG A 6 23.71 7.96 23.98
N TYR A 7 24.37 7.32 24.92
CA TYR A 7 24.34 5.86 25.03
C TYR A 7 23.81 5.43 26.39
N SER A 8 23.50 4.14 26.49
CA SER A 8 23.05 3.46 27.71
C SER A 8 23.70 2.07 27.75
N ASP A 9 24.21 1.70 28.92
CA ASP A 9 24.78 0.37 29.19
C ASP A 9 23.81 -0.54 29.97
N ASP A 10 22.59 -0.08 30.24
CA ASP A 10 21.61 -0.75 31.10
C ASP A 10 20.22 -0.90 30.45
N ASN A 11 20.21 -1.01 29.12
CA ASN A 11 19.01 -1.13 28.29
C ASN A 11 18.05 0.07 28.42
N GLY A 12 18.62 1.28 28.50
CA GLY A 12 17.89 2.54 28.47
C GLY A 12 17.35 3.03 29.82
N ARG A 13 17.73 2.38 30.94
CA ARG A 13 17.32 2.83 32.29
C ARG A 13 18.03 4.12 32.68
N THR A 14 19.30 4.22 32.35
CA THR A 14 20.12 5.44 32.49
C THR A 14 20.81 5.76 31.17
N TRP A 15 21.23 7.01 31.03
CA TRP A 15 21.86 7.53 29.82
C TRP A 15 23.10 8.36 30.17
N SER A 16 24.14 8.29 29.34
CA SER A 16 25.39 9.05 29.50
C SER A 16 25.17 10.52 29.83
N GLY A 17 25.93 11.11 30.75
CA GLY A 17 25.77 12.54 31.08
C GLY A 17 26.12 13.45 29.88
N GLU A 18 27.11 13.01 29.12
CA GLU A 18 27.65 13.66 27.93
C GLU A 18 26.79 13.38 26.70
N ARG A 19 26.84 14.32 25.75
CA ARG A 19 26.31 14.16 24.39
C ARG A 19 27.48 14.14 23.43
N TYR A 20 27.47 13.18 22.51
CA TYR A 20 28.49 13.01 21.49
C TYR A 20 27.94 13.47 20.16
N ARG A 21 28.75 14.18 19.39
CA ARG A 21 28.35 14.70 18.08
C ARG A 21 28.62 13.65 17.01
N ILE A 22 27.67 13.47 16.10
CA ILE A 22 27.89 12.80 14.81
C ILE A 22 28.31 13.90 13.82
N PRO A 23 29.59 13.97 13.42
CA PRO A 23 30.06 15.02 12.53
C PRO A 23 29.55 14.81 11.11
N MET A 24 28.47 15.50 10.74
CA MET A 24 28.03 15.58 9.34
C MET A 24 28.72 16.74 8.64
N ARG A 25 29.49 16.46 7.58
CA ARG A 25 30.07 17.53 6.74
C ARG A 25 28.98 18.43 6.15
N LEU A 26 29.32 19.68 5.85
CA LEU A 26 28.47 20.56 5.05
C LEU A 26 28.43 20.05 3.61
N THR A 27 27.25 20.00 3.03
CA THR A 27 27.04 19.58 1.64
C THR A 27 26.52 20.74 0.80
N LYS A 28 26.39 20.55 -0.53
CA LYS A 28 25.74 21.52 -1.43
C LYS A 28 24.40 21.97 -0.87
N ARG A 29 23.58 21.02 -0.42
CA ARG A 29 22.25 21.30 0.13
C ARG A 29 22.27 22.19 1.36
N ASP A 30 23.25 22.01 2.24
CA ASP A 30 23.41 22.87 3.40
C ASP A 30 23.79 24.30 2.97
N ARG A 31 24.66 24.47 1.97
CA ARG A 31 25.05 25.80 1.49
C ARG A 31 23.92 26.54 0.80
N GLU A 32 23.04 25.80 0.11
CA GLU A 32 21.86 26.32 -0.60
C GLU A 32 20.66 26.57 0.33
N ASN A 33 20.73 26.15 1.60
CA ASN A 33 19.62 26.31 2.52
C ASN A 33 19.39 27.76 2.94
N VAL A 34 18.24 28.02 3.58
CA VAL A 34 17.78 29.35 3.99
C VAL A 34 18.72 30.09 4.97
N THR A 35 19.78 29.44 5.45
CA THR A 35 20.78 30.01 6.36
C THR A 35 22.18 30.08 5.76
N GLY A 36 22.36 29.74 4.48
CA GLY A 36 23.65 29.72 3.81
C GLY A 36 24.66 28.75 4.44
N GLY A 37 24.19 27.65 5.03
CA GLY A 37 25.03 26.64 5.66
C GLY A 37 25.44 26.90 7.11
N THR A 38 25.01 28.01 7.72
CA THR A 38 25.25 28.25 9.16
C THR A 38 24.52 27.24 10.05
N HIS A 39 23.37 26.74 9.59
CA HIS A 39 22.63 25.65 10.21
C HIS A 39 22.32 24.56 9.19
N GLN A 40 22.49 23.29 9.55
CA GLN A 40 22.02 22.16 8.76
C GLN A 40 20.54 21.86 9.06
N PHE A 41 19.74 21.56 8.04
CA PHE A 41 18.35 21.13 8.20
C PHE A 41 18.25 19.67 7.80
N PHE A 42 17.84 18.83 8.74
CA PHE A 42 17.70 17.39 8.56
C PHE A 42 16.80 16.83 9.65
N TRP A 43 16.39 15.58 9.48
CA TRP A 43 15.67 14.78 10.47
C TRP A 43 15.89 13.31 10.14
N CYS A 44 15.65 12.41 11.08
CA CYS A 44 15.89 10.98 10.88
C CYS A 44 14.70 10.18 11.42
N ILE A 45 14.26 9.21 10.61
CA ILE A 45 13.28 8.20 11.02
C ILE A 45 13.78 6.77 10.72
N ASP A 46 14.96 6.65 10.11
CA ASP A 46 15.51 5.36 9.73
C ASP A 46 15.94 4.56 10.96
N LYS A 47 15.90 3.24 10.84
CA LYS A 47 16.43 2.34 11.86
C LYS A 47 17.82 1.91 11.41
N PRO A 48 18.84 2.04 12.27
CA PRO A 48 20.18 1.61 11.91
C PRO A 48 20.22 0.14 11.49
N VAL A 49 20.92 -0.13 10.40
CA VAL A 49 21.18 -1.47 9.88
C VAL A 49 22.67 -1.79 9.96
N THR A 50 22.99 -3.07 10.05
CA THR A 50 24.37 -3.56 10.04
C THR A 50 24.68 -4.29 8.73
N ALA A 51 25.77 -3.92 8.08
CA ALA A 51 26.29 -4.62 6.90
C ALA A 51 27.82 -4.59 6.91
N ASN A 52 28.48 -5.68 6.51
CA ASN A 52 29.94 -5.75 6.37
C ASN A 52 30.72 -5.25 7.60
N GLY A 53 30.23 -5.56 8.82
CA GLY A 53 30.86 -5.13 10.08
C GLY A 53 30.69 -3.64 10.41
N SER A 54 29.91 -2.89 9.64
CA SER A 54 29.61 -1.47 9.81
C SER A 54 28.14 -1.23 10.15
N VAL A 55 27.82 -0.01 10.61
CA VAL A 55 26.46 0.48 10.84
C VAL A 55 26.13 1.60 9.86
N TYR A 56 24.89 1.57 9.34
CA TYR A 56 24.34 2.56 8.42
C TYR A 56 22.97 3.03 8.90
N PHE A 57 22.65 4.31 8.72
CA PHE A 57 21.28 4.82 8.77
C PHE A 57 21.14 6.05 7.88
N ALA A 58 19.97 6.25 7.30
CA ALA A 58 19.71 7.34 6.39
C ALA A 58 19.00 8.54 7.04
N LEU A 59 19.22 9.70 6.43
CA LEU A 59 18.51 10.94 6.74
C LEU A 59 18.40 11.82 5.50
N PRO A 60 17.33 12.61 5.36
CA PRO A 60 17.33 13.72 4.42
C PRO A 60 18.07 14.93 4.96
N LYS A 61 18.78 15.64 4.07
CA LYS A 61 19.13 17.05 4.24
C LYS A 61 18.19 17.92 3.43
N LEU A 62 17.83 19.09 3.97
CA LEU A 62 16.78 19.98 3.45
C LEU A 62 17.34 21.39 3.17
N THR A 63 16.64 22.15 2.34
CA THR A 63 16.92 23.61 2.17
C THR A 63 16.17 24.47 3.19
N THR A 64 15.10 23.97 3.80
CA THR A 64 14.27 24.70 4.76
C THR A 64 13.58 23.76 5.76
N GLY A 65 13.28 24.27 6.95
CA GLY A 65 12.54 23.54 7.98
C GLY A 65 11.02 23.77 7.97
N MET A 66 10.55 24.90 7.42
CA MET A 66 9.13 25.28 7.35
C MET A 66 8.89 26.23 6.15
N PRO A 67 8.21 25.81 5.07
CA PRO A 67 7.79 24.43 4.80
C PRO A 67 9.00 23.50 4.67
N LEU A 68 8.79 22.19 4.85
CA LEU A 68 9.80 21.18 4.55
C LEU A 68 9.92 21.00 3.04
N ASP A 69 11.09 21.30 2.48
CA ASP A 69 11.37 21.29 1.04
C ASP A 69 12.87 21.08 0.73
N GLY A 70 13.17 20.74 -0.53
CA GLY A 70 14.53 20.56 -1.05
C GLY A 70 15.24 19.38 -0.42
N GLY A 71 14.54 18.29 -0.17
CA GLY A 71 15.06 17.13 0.55
C GLY A 71 15.88 16.20 -0.34
N GLU A 72 17.11 15.87 0.06
CA GLU A 72 17.95 14.86 -0.59
C GLU A 72 18.50 13.85 0.43
N GLY A 73 18.68 12.59 0.01
CA GLY A 73 19.07 11.49 0.89
C GLY A 73 20.56 11.41 1.18
N TRP A 74 20.91 11.13 2.43
CA TRP A 74 22.27 10.87 2.89
C TRP A 74 22.29 9.66 3.82
N VAL A 75 23.42 8.99 3.90
CA VAL A 75 23.67 7.85 4.80
C VAL A 75 24.75 8.22 5.79
N VAL A 76 24.45 8.11 7.07
CA VAL A 76 25.45 8.17 8.13
C VAL A 76 26.00 6.76 8.32
N HIS A 77 27.32 6.64 8.28
CA HIS A 77 28.04 5.37 8.36
C HIS A 77 29.03 5.40 9.52
N SER A 78 29.18 4.28 10.21
CA SER A 78 30.28 4.04 11.14
C SER A 78 30.87 2.66 10.90
N ASP A 79 32.19 2.61 10.78
CA ASP A 79 32.96 1.39 10.56
C ASP A 79 33.40 0.70 11.87
N ASN A 80 33.30 1.39 13.01
CA ASN A 80 33.83 0.88 14.29
C ASN A 80 32.86 0.91 15.46
N ILE A 81 31.65 1.49 15.34
CA ILE A 81 30.68 1.59 16.46
C ILE A 81 30.32 0.23 17.09
N LEU A 82 30.38 -0.87 16.34
CA LEU A 82 30.07 -2.20 16.85
C LEU A 82 31.13 -2.76 17.81
N THR A 83 32.34 -2.21 17.79
CA THR A 83 33.49 -2.73 18.53
C THR A 83 34.17 -1.69 19.43
N GLU A 84 34.08 -0.41 19.09
CA GLU A 84 34.68 0.68 19.85
C GLU A 84 33.91 0.95 21.15
N ARG A 85 34.65 1.07 22.25
CA ARG A 85 34.08 1.28 23.59
C ARG A 85 34.20 2.73 24.05
N ASP A 86 35.17 3.48 23.53
CA ASP A 86 35.24 4.91 23.78
C ASP A 86 34.29 5.66 22.81
N PRO A 87 33.17 6.22 23.29
CA PRO A 87 32.23 6.95 22.43
C PRO A 87 32.86 8.17 21.73
N ALA A 88 33.94 8.75 22.28
CA ALA A 88 34.65 9.84 21.61
C ALA A 88 35.52 9.35 20.43
N ALA A 89 35.85 8.06 20.36
CA ALA A 89 36.66 7.44 19.31
C ALA A 89 35.84 6.78 18.19
N ILE A 90 34.50 6.81 18.29
CA ILE A 90 33.63 6.33 17.22
C ILE A 90 33.78 7.22 15.99
N ARG A 91 34.09 6.59 14.85
CA ARG A 91 34.26 7.25 13.56
C ARG A 91 32.93 7.29 12.82
N TRP A 92 32.70 8.41 12.16
CA TRP A 92 31.47 8.67 11.42
C TRP A 92 31.79 9.29 10.07
N ASP A 93 31.18 8.74 9.03
CA ASP A 93 31.19 9.27 7.68
C ASP A 93 29.77 9.61 7.22
N LEU A 94 29.70 10.49 6.21
CA LEU A 94 28.47 10.83 5.53
C LEU A 94 28.59 10.39 4.06
N LEU A 95 27.66 9.59 3.58
CA LEU A 95 27.69 9.00 2.25
C LEU A 95 26.43 9.40 1.45
N PRO A 96 26.46 9.46 0.11
CA PRO A 96 27.56 9.12 -0.79
C PRO A 96 28.79 10.03 -0.69
N ASP A 97 29.87 9.66 -1.37
CA ASP A 97 31.01 10.55 -1.54
C ASP A 97 30.63 11.82 -2.32
N GLY A 98 31.31 12.92 -2.04
CA GLY A 98 31.09 14.20 -2.71
C GLY A 98 30.06 15.09 -2.02
N ASP A 99 29.47 16.00 -2.80
CA ASP A 99 28.71 17.16 -2.32
C ASP A 99 27.19 17.09 -2.57
N VAL A 100 26.71 16.00 -3.21
CA VAL A 100 25.30 15.80 -3.60
C VAL A 100 24.82 14.45 -3.08
N GLY A 101 23.68 14.45 -2.39
CA GLY A 101 23.05 13.23 -1.87
C GLY A 101 22.31 12.40 -2.92
N VAL A 102 21.66 11.34 -2.45
CA VAL A 102 20.77 10.49 -3.24
C VAL A 102 19.49 11.26 -3.58
N TRP A 103 19.35 11.65 -4.84
CA TRP A 103 18.27 12.51 -5.34
C TRP A 103 18.04 12.30 -6.84
N ASN A 104 16.80 12.47 -7.30
CA ASN A 104 16.46 12.59 -8.73
C ASN A 104 15.51 13.78 -8.99
N PRO A 105 15.89 14.81 -9.77
CA PRO A 105 15.03 15.97 -9.99
C PRO A 105 13.70 15.64 -10.69
N ALA A 106 13.62 14.50 -11.39
CA ALA A 106 12.37 14.04 -12.00
C ALA A 106 11.31 13.59 -10.98
N LEU A 107 11.68 13.42 -9.71
CA LEU A 107 10.80 12.97 -8.62
C LEU A 107 10.33 14.10 -7.70
N GLY A 108 10.56 15.35 -8.11
CA GLY A 108 10.19 16.53 -7.33
C GLY A 108 11.22 16.95 -6.29
N SER A 109 10.95 18.07 -5.65
CA SER A 109 11.84 18.75 -4.69
C SER A 109 11.87 18.09 -3.32
N VAL A 110 10.78 17.43 -2.95
CA VAL A 110 10.66 16.72 -1.67
C VAL A 110 11.04 15.26 -1.86
N GLN A 111 12.28 14.89 -1.48
CA GLN A 111 12.72 13.49 -1.38
C GLN A 111 13.29 13.23 0.01
N GLU A 112 12.46 12.66 0.87
CA GLU A 112 12.69 12.66 2.32
C GLU A 112 12.37 11.29 2.92
N GLU A 113 12.56 11.14 4.24
CA GLU A 113 12.26 9.91 4.97
C GLU A 113 12.95 8.68 4.35
N GLN A 114 14.23 8.85 3.99
CA GLN A 114 15.07 7.75 3.54
C GLN A 114 15.11 6.67 4.64
N ASN A 115 14.85 5.43 4.25
CA ASN A 115 15.00 4.23 5.07
C ASN A 115 15.91 3.24 4.32
N ILE A 116 16.78 2.53 5.02
CA ILE A 116 17.69 1.55 4.40
C ILE A 116 17.40 0.15 4.91
N GLU A 117 17.46 -0.82 4.01
CA GLU A 117 17.62 -2.23 4.35
C GLU A 117 18.79 -2.86 3.58
N VAL A 118 19.27 -4.00 4.08
CA VAL A 118 20.46 -4.68 3.53
C VAL A 118 20.04 -5.88 2.71
N LEU A 119 20.50 -5.99 1.46
CA LEU A 119 20.26 -7.15 0.61
C LEU A 119 21.16 -8.33 1.00
N SER A 120 20.92 -9.52 0.44
CA SER A 120 21.64 -10.74 0.79
C SER A 120 23.14 -10.68 0.47
N ASP A 121 23.53 -9.87 -0.51
CA ASP A 121 24.93 -9.65 -0.91
C ASP A 121 25.63 -8.52 -0.13
N GLY A 122 24.95 -7.91 0.85
CA GLY A 122 25.46 -6.77 1.62
C GLY A 122 25.25 -5.41 0.97
N SER A 123 24.60 -5.34 -0.20
CA SER A 123 24.19 -4.08 -0.82
C SER A 123 23.17 -3.34 0.04
N LEU A 124 23.17 -2.01 -0.06
CA LEU A 124 22.22 -1.16 0.65
C LEU A 124 21.07 -0.76 -0.29
N TYR A 125 19.84 -0.99 0.16
CA TYR A 125 18.62 -0.64 -0.56
C TYR A 125 17.91 0.49 0.17
N MET A 126 17.89 1.68 -0.42
CA MET A 126 17.26 2.87 0.15
C MET A 126 15.86 3.06 -0.43
N VAL A 127 14.89 3.37 0.42
CA VAL A 127 13.54 3.81 0.03
C VAL A 127 13.26 5.19 0.60
N ASN A 128 12.61 6.06 -0.17
CA ASN A 128 12.24 7.40 0.28
C ASN A 128 10.86 7.82 -0.24
N ARG A 129 10.24 8.80 0.45
CA ARG A 129 9.00 9.40 -0.04
C ARG A 129 9.32 10.44 -1.09
N THR A 130 8.35 10.71 -1.95
CA THR A 130 8.40 11.82 -2.90
C THR A 130 7.13 12.67 -2.81
N GLU A 131 7.12 13.84 -3.44
CA GLU A 131 5.89 14.64 -3.59
C GLU A 131 5.01 14.22 -4.78
N ILE A 132 5.53 13.40 -5.70
CA ILE A 132 4.83 13.00 -6.93
C ILE A 132 3.84 11.85 -6.73
N GLY A 133 3.56 11.46 -5.49
CA GLY A 133 2.59 10.39 -5.18
C GLY A 133 3.13 8.97 -5.34
N HIS A 134 4.45 8.78 -5.40
CA HIS A 134 5.11 7.49 -5.56
C HIS A 134 6.36 7.38 -4.67
N PRO A 135 6.59 6.28 -3.93
CA PRO A 135 7.86 6.09 -3.26
C PRO A 135 8.95 5.78 -4.29
N ALA A 136 10.18 6.14 -3.94
CA ALA A 136 11.34 5.89 -4.77
C ALA A 136 12.34 4.99 -4.07
N TYR A 137 13.18 4.32 -4.85
CA TYR A 137 14.29 3.53 -4.34
C TYR A 137 15.59 3.83 -5.08
N ALA A 138 16.71 3.55 -4.40
CA ALA A 138 18.06 3.56 -4.96
C ALA A 138 18.88 2.45 -4.30
N ILE A 139 19.89 1.94 -5.00
CA ILE A 139 20.74 0.85 -4.52
C ILE A 139 22.20 1.29 -4.54
N SER A 140 22.93 0.97 -3.48
CA SER A 140 24.39 1.03 -3.44
C SER A 140 24.97 -0.38 -3.37
N ARG A 141 25.98 -0.64 -4.21
CA ARG A 141 26.72 -1.91 -4.28
C ARG A 141 28.12 -1.81 -3.68
N ASP A 142 28.49 -0.65 -3.18
CA ASP A 142 29.82 -0.30 -2.71
C ASP A 142 29.74 0.35 -1.33
N ALA A 143 28.98 -0.26 -0.41
CA ALA A 143 28.88 0.16 0.99
C ALA A 143 28.41 1.62 1.21
N GLY A 144 27.62 2.16 0.29
CA GLY A 144 27.03 3.49 0.37
C GLY A 144 27.80 4.58 -0.37
N HIS A 145 29.00 4.31 -0.90
CA HIS A 145 29.86 5.30 -1.56
C HIS A 145 29.21 5.88 -2.82
N THR A 146 28.59 5.04 -3.64
CA THR A 146 27.81 5.45 -4.81
C THR A 146 26.42 4.81 -4.82
N TRP A 147 25.47 5.47 -5.49
CA TRP A 147 24.08 5.04 -5.57
C TRP A 147 23.56 5.17 -7.00
N THR A 148 22.68 4.24 -7.38
CA THR A 148 21.87 4.42 -8.59
C THR A 148 21.00 5.67 -8.47
N THR A 149 20.72 6.36 -9.59
CA THR A 149 19.72 7.43 -9.61
C THR A 149 18.37 6.92 -9.09
N PRO A 150 17.73 7.59 -8.12
CA PRO A 150 16.44 7.15 -7.57
C PRO A 150 15.37 6.93 -8.65
N GLN A 151 14.61 5.83 -8.52
CA GLN A 151 13.52 5.46 -9.43
C GLN A 151 12.24 5.14 -8.67
N VAL A 152 11.09 5.34 -9.31
CA VAL A 152 9.79 4.94 -8.75
C VAL A 152 9.77 3.43 -8.48
N MET A 153 9.37 3.03 -7.27
CA MET A 153 9.17 1.63 -6.92
C MET A 153 8.00 1.04 -7.72
N ARG A 154 8.14 -0.22 -8.13
CA ARG A 154 7.13 -0.94 -8.93
C ARG A 154 6.79 -2.29 -8.31
N TYR A 155 5.54 -2.69 -8.44
CA TYR A 155 5.13 -4.07 -8.19
C TYR A 155 5.79 -4.99 -9.22
N ALA A 156 5.84 -6.29 -8.93
CA ALA A 156 6.27 -7.31 -9.88
C ALA A 156 5.48 -7.31 -11.20
N THR A 157 4.27 -6.75 -11.20
CA THR A 157 3.42 -6.56 -12.38
C THR A 157 3.84 -5.36 -13.24
N GLY A 158 4.81 -4.56 -12.78
CA GLY A 158 5.34 -3.37 -13.46
C GLY A 158 4.64 -2.05 -13.10
N ASN A 159 3.46 -2.11 -12.48
CA ASN A 159 2.73 -0.92 -12.06
C ASN A 159 3.46 -0.18 -10.93
N PRO A 160 3.49 1.17 -10.95
CA PRO A 160 4.16 1.96 -9.92
C PRO A 160 3.41 1.89 -8.58
N LEU A 161 4.13 1.75 -7.47
CA LEU A 161 3.51 1.84 -6.14
C LEU A 161 3.07 3.28 -5.88
N LYS A 162 1.89 3.46 -5.31
CA LYS A 162 1.37 4.78 -4.96
C LYS A 162 1.49 5.06 -3.48
N ASN A 163 2.13 6.16 -3.11
CA ASN A 163 2.23 6.59 -1.72
C ASN A 163 2.20 8.12 -1.67
N PRO A 164 1.34 8.74 -0.84
CA PRO A 164 1.38 10.18 -0.65
C PRO A 164 2.68 10.59 0.07
N ARG A 165 2.85 11.88 0.37
CA ARG A 165 3.97 12.37 1.19
C ARG A 165 3.86 11.84 2.64
N ALA A 166 4.21 10.58 2.85
CA ALA A 166 4.10 9.80 4.08
C ALA A 166 5.26 8.79 4.17
N CYS A 167 5.58 8.35 5.40
CA CYS A 167 6.67 7.43 5.67
C CYS A 167 6.56 6.15 4.83
N PRO A 168 7.52 5.88 3.93
CA PRO A 168 7.59 4.65 3.16
C PRO A 168 8.55 3.68 3.86
N ARG A 169 8.05 2.94 4.84
CA ARG A 169 8.89 2.08 5.67
C ARG A 169 9.14 0.74 5.00
N ILE A 170 10.39 0.49 4.65
CA ILE A 170 10.90 -0.85 4.30
C ILE A 170 11.41 -1.54 5.58
N TRP A 171 11.27 -2.86 5.64
CA TRP A 171 11.82 -3.67 6.72
C TRP A 171 12.19 -5.07 6.25
N LYS A 172 13.32 -5.61 6.71
CA LYS A 172 13.77 -6.99 6.43
C LYS A 172 13.51 -7.91 7.61
N ALA A 173 12.81 -9.01 7.35
CA ALA A 173 12.60 -10.09 8.30
C ALA A 173 13.81 -11.03 8.37
N SER A 174 13.94 -11.75 9.48
CA SER A 174 15.01 -12.74 9.72
C SER A 174 15.05 -13.85 8.65
N ASN A 175 13.92 -14.14 8.00
CA ASN A 175 13.81 -15.11 6.91
C ASN A 175 14.31 -14.58 5.55
N GLY A 176 14.89 -13.37 5.51
CA GLY A 176 15.43 -12.73 4.31
C GLY A 176 14.40 -12.05 3.41
N LYS A 177 13.11 -12.08 3.78
CA LYS A 177 12.03 -11.42 3.03
C LYS A 177 11.75 -10.03 3.58
N PHE A 178 11.12 -9.19 2.77
CA PHE A 178 10.92 -7.78 3.08
C PHE A 178 9.44 -7.45 3.27
N LEU A 179 9.16 -6.39 4.00
CA LEU A 179 7.85 -5.76 4.11
C LEU A 179 7.96 -4.28 3.74
N PHE A 180 6.93 -3.76 3.10
CA PHE A 180 6.83 -2.34 2.74
C PHE A 180 5.48 -1.76 3.17
N TRP A 181 5.52 -0.83 4.11
CA TRP A 181 4.38 -0.07 4.59
C TRP A 181 4.17 1.18 3.74
N PHE A 182 2.93 1.41 3.32
CA PHE A 182 2.53 2.57 2.53
C PHE A 182 1.01 2.76 2.55
N HIS A 183 0.46 3.71 1.78
CA HIS A 183 -0.98 4.05 1.82
C HIS A 183 -1.76 3.81 0.52
N ASN A 184 -1.12 3.26 -0.51
CA ASN A 184 -1.73 2.87 -1.79
C ASN A 184 -2.65 3.95 -2.41
N ASN A 185 -2.20 5.20 -2.38
CA ASN A 185 -2.82 6.34 -3.04
C ASN A 185 -1.75 7.36 -3.43
N GLY A 186 -1.93 8.02 -4.57
CA GLY A 186 -0.94 8.93 -5.18
C GLY A 186 -1.25 10.39 -4.91
N TYR A 187 -1.84 10.72 -3.75
CA TYR A 187 -2.23 12.10 -3.46
C TYR A 187 -0.99 13.02 -3.46
N PRO A 188 -0.94 14.03 -4.35
CA PRO A 188 0.22 14.91 -4.45
C PRO A 188 0.22 15.93 -3.32
N GLY A 189 1.37 16.11 -2.68
CA GLY A 189 1.58 17.16 -1.66
C GLY A 189 1.41 16.70 -0.21
N TRP A 190 1.42 17.68 0.71
CA TRP A 190 1.30 17.45 2.14
C TRP A 190 -0.16 17.13 2.49
N GLY A 191 -0.52 15.86 2.34
CA GLY A 191 -1.87 15.39 2.61
C GLY A 191 -2.18 15.34 4.10
N ASN A 192 -3.33 15.90 4.45
CA ASN A 192 -3.98 15.71 5.73
C ASN A 192 -4.20 14.20 5.98
N SER A 193 -4.25 13.87 7.25
CA SER A 193 -4.59 12.61 7.89
C SER A 193 -5.38 11.53 7.10
N ALA A 194 -6.42 11.90 6.34
CA ALA A 194 -7.27 10.94 5.62
C ALA A 194 -6.52 10.12 4.56
N VAL A 195 -5.49 10.69 3.90
CA VAL A 195 -4.70 9.97 2.87
C VAL A 195 -3.74 8.95 3.47
N ARG A 196 -3.64 8.89 4.80
CA ARG A 196 -2.83 7.93 5.56
C ARG A 196 -3.69 6.88 6.28
N ASN A 197 -4.92 6.68 5.78
CA ASN A 197 -5.86 5.67 6.26
C ASN A 197 -6.65 5.12 5.05
N PRO A 198 -6.57 3.81 4.75
CA PRO A 198 -5.90 2.77 5.51
C PRO A 198 -4.38 2.74 5.30
N VAL A 199 -3.74 1.82 5.99
CA VAL A 199 -2.37 1.37 5.76
C VAL A 199 -2.41 0.10 4.93
N TRP A 200 -1.53 0.03 3.94
CA TRP A 200 -1.31 -1.12 3.09
C TRP A 200 0.09 -1.70 3.33
N LEU A 201 0.21 -3.01 3.10
CA LEU A 201 1.47 -3.74 3.22
C LEU A 201 1.75 -4.51 1.94
N ALA A 202 2.95 -4.37 1.41
CA ALA A 202 3.48 -5.24 0.34
C ALA A 202 4.59 -6.14 0.91
N GLY A 203 4.69 -7.37 0.39
CA GLY A 203 5.80 -8.28 0.68
C GLY A 203 6.84 -8.22 -0.42
N GLY A 204 8.12 -8.23 -0.06
CA GLY A 204 9.23 -8.27 -0.99
C GLY A 204 9.99 -9.59 -0.89
N ILE A 205 10.42 -10.11 -2.04
CA ILE A 205 11.41 -11.19 -2.12
C ILE A 205 12.60 -10.69 -2.93
N GLU A 206 13.81 -11.05 -2.51
CA GLU A 206 15.01 -10.69 -3.25
C GLU A 206 15.16 -11.59 -4.49
N VAL A 207 15.39 -10.98 -5.66
CA VAL A 207 15.60 -11.64 -6.95
C VAL A 207 16.64 -10.85 -7.73
N ASP A 208 17.72 -11.51 -8.16
CA ASP A 208 18.79 -10.91 -8.97
C ASP A 208 19.37 -9.60 -8.39
N GLY A 209 19.49 -9.55 -7.06
CA GLY A 209 20.01 -8.40 -6.32
C GLY A 209 19.02 -7.24 -6.20
N ASP A 210 17.75 -7.40 -6.55
CA ASP A 210 16.68 -6.38 -6.37
C ASP A 210 15.51 -6.98 -5.58
N ILE A 211 14.57 -6.15 -5.12
CA ILE A 211 13.38 -6.60 -4.38
C ILE A 211 12.18 -6.63 -5.32
N ARG A 212 11.65 -7.84 -5.53
CA ARG A 212 10.38 -8.06 -6.24
C ARG A 212 9.20 -7.91 -5.28
N TRP A 213 8.45 -6.81 -5.44
CA TRP A 213 7.31 -6.48 -4.60
C TRP A 213 6.00 -7.17 -5.02
N SER A 214 5.29 -7.73 -4.05
CA SER A 214 3.91 -8.23 -4.21
C SER A 214 2.94 -7.07 -4.34
N GLN A 215 1.77 -7.35 -4.90
CA GLN A 215 0.61 -6.46 -4.76
C GLN A 215 0.12 -6.48 -3.30
N PRO A 216 -0.48 -5.39 -2.81
CA PRO A 216 -0.61 -5.16 -1.38
C PRO A 216 -1.90 -5.72 -0.78
N GLU A 217 -1.88 -5.83 0.55
CA GLU A 217 -3.06 -6.09 1.40
C GLU A 217 -3.33 -4.88 2.31
N ILE A 218 -4.57 -4.70 2.74
CA ILE A 218 -4.88 -3.77 3.84
C ILE A 218 -4.32 -4.37 5.13
N LEU A 219 -3.52 -3.58 5.85
CA LEU A 219 -2.91 -3.99 7.12
C LEU A 219 -3.68 -3.44 8.32
N LEU A 220 -3.83 -2.11 8.36
CA LEU A 220 -4.50 -1.38 9.42
C LEU A 220 -5.44 -0.35 8.83
N TYR A 221 -6.52 -0.07 9.54
CA TYR A 221 -7.47 0.96 9.16
C TYR A 221 -8.11 1.53 10.42
N VAL A 222 -8.61 2.75 10.32
CA VAL A 222 -9.47 3.35 11.33
C VAL A 222 -10.82 3.67 10.68
N PRO A 223 -11.96 3.26 11.26
CA PRO A 223 -13.27 3.51 10.66
C PRO A 223 -13.61 4.99 10.52
N ASP A 224 -13.13 5.82 11.44
CA ASP A 224 -13.31 7.28 11.39
C ASP A 224 -12.32 7.89 10.37
N PRO A 225 -12.80 8.48 9.26
CA PRO A 225 -11.94 9.07 8.24
C PRO A 225 -11.35 10.43 8.64
N THR A 226 -11.75 11.00 9.78
CA THR A 226 -11.30 12.32 10.25
C THR A 226 -10.06 12.26 11.14
N VAL A 227 -9.70 11.08 11.63
CA VAL A 227 -8.54 10.83 12.51
C VAL A 227 -7.21 11.12 11.83
N ARG A 228 -6.19 11.45 12.64
CA ARG A 228 -4.81 11.74 12.20
C ARG A 228 -4.09 10.51 11.66
N GLY A 229 -4.32 10.14 10.41
CA GLY A 229 -3.89 8.87 9.80
C GLY A 229 -2.51 8.33 10.21
N MET A 230 -2.48 7.00 10.33
CA MET A 230 -1.41 6.19 10.91
C MET A 230 -0.08 6.40 10.17
N SER A 231 1.01 6.59 10.90
CA SER A 231 2.32 6.85 10.33
C SER A 231 3.45 6.50 11.30
N TYR A 232 4.70 6.68 10.85
CA TYR A 232 5.92 6.32 11.57
C TYR A 232 5.92 4.89 12.12
N PRO A 233 5.73 3.89 11.25
CA PRO A 233 5.77 2.51 11.68
C PRO A 233 7.20 2.02 11.93
N ASP A 234 7.33 1.03 12.80
CA ASP A 234 8.48 0.12 12.80
C ASP A 234 7.97 -1.31 12.93
N PHE A 235 8.80 -2.27 12.54
CA PHE A 235 8.53 -3.69 12.69
C PHE A 235 9.45 -4.29 13.74
N ILE A 236 8.89 -5.23 14.49
CA ILE A 236 9.57 -5.96 15.55
C ILE A 236 9.38 -7.43 15.25
N GLU A 237 10.46 -8.19 15.27
CA GLU A 237 10.42 -9.65 15.20
C GLU A 237 10.97 -10.22 16.49
N GLN A 238 10.23 -11.15 17.08
CA GLN A 238 10.56 -11.79 18.34
C GLN A 238 9.83 -13.14 18.41
N ASP A 239 10.52 -14.20 18.86
CA ASP A 239 9.95 -15.54 19.07
C ASP A 239 9.16 -16.09 17.85
N GLY A 240 9.68 -15.83 16.63
CA GLY A 240 9.07 -16.28 15.37
C GLY A 240 7.79 -15.53 14.97
N ARG A 241 7.49 -14.41 15.63
CA ARG A 241 6.33 -13.56 15.37
C ARG A 241 6.77 -12.16 14.96
N ILE A 242 5.93 -11.50 14.18
CA ILE A 242 6.16 -10.13 13.72
C ILE A 242 5.05 -9.23 14.26
N TRP A 243 5.44 -8.07 14.76
CA TRP A 243 4.56 -6.99 15.16
C TRP A 243 4.89 -5.74 14.35
N VAL A 244 3.90 -4.87 14.19
CA VAL A 244 4.09 -3.52 13.68
C VAL A 244 3.71 -2.51 14.75
N THR A 245 4.54 -1.50 14.92
CA THR A 245 4.23 -0.32 15.72
C THR A 245 3.72 0.78 14.81
N GLU A 246 2.89 1.67 15.32
CA GLU A 246 2.45 2.86 14.57
C GLU A 246 2.10 3.99 15.53
N THR A 247 2.05 5.21 14.99
CA THR A 247 1.37 6.30 15.67
C THR A 247 0.39 7.05 14.77
N GLU A 248 -0.77 7.33 15.34
CA GLU A 248 -1.78 8.25 14.82
C GLU A 248 -1.49 9.69 15.30
N LYS A 249 -0.20 10.05 15.41
CA LYS A 249 0.36 11.31 15.97
C LYS A 249 0.07 11.59 17.45
N VAL A 250 -0.94 10.95 18.04
CA VAL A 250 -1.36 11.17 19.44
C VAL A 250 -1.27 9.92 20.31
N VAL A 251 -1.38 8.74 19.70
CA VAL A 251 -1.32 7.45 20.38
C VAL A 251 -0.31 6.58 19.66
N ALA A 252 0.50 5.85 20.42
CA ALA A 252 1.38 4.80 19.91
C ALA A 252 0.72 3.44 20.14
N ARG A 253 0.74 2.57 19.14
CA ARG A 253 0.14 1.24 19.20
C ARG A 253 1.10 0.18 18.69
N VAL A 254 0.84 -1.07 19.09
CA VAL A 254 1.58 -2.26 18.65
C VAL A 254 0.55 -3.31 18.23
N HIS A 255 0.73 -3.88 17.04
CA HIS A 255 -0.19 -4.83 16.44
C HIS A 255 0.55 -6.11 16.06
N PRO A 256 0.10 -7.29 16.55
CA PRO A 256 0.61 -8.55 16.02
C PRO A 256 0.18 -8.73 14.57
N LEU A 257 1.07 -9.20 13.70
CA LEU A 257 0.77 -9.49 12.31
C LEU A 257 0.33 -10.94 12.15
N ASP A 258 -0.71 -11.17 11.36
CA ASP A 258 -1.17 -12.50 11.01
C ASP A 258 -0.15 -13.21 10.10
N PRO A 259 0.46 -14.34 10.53
CA PRO A 259 1.41 -15.08 9.70
C PRO A 259 0.85 -15.50 8.33
N ALA A 260 -0.46 -15.79 8.23
CA ALA A 260 -1.08 -16.15 6.97
C ALA A 260 -1.16 -14.96 5.99
N LEU A 261 -1.20 -13.72 6.51
CA LEU A 261 -1.17 -12.51 5.67
C LEU A 261 0.23 -12.35 5.08
N LEU A 262 1.26 -12.50 5.92
CA LEU A 262 2.66 -12.42 5.50
C LEU A 262 3.01 -13.52 4.48
N ASP A 263 2.58 -14.75 4.75
CA ASP A 263 2.79 -15.88 3.83
C ASP A 263 2.07 -15.68 2.49
N GLY A 264 0.89 -15.05 2.50
CA GLY A 264 0.16 -14.64 1.31
C GLY A 264 0.93 -13.64 0.45
N LEU A 265 1.42 -12.55 1.08
CA LEU A 265 2.22 -11.52 0.41
C LEU A 265 3.49 -12.10 -0.21
N TRP A 266 4.27 -12.85 0.58
CA TRP A 266 5.57 -13.38 0.15
C TRP A 266 5.48 -14.49 -0.90
N ASN A 267 4.39 -15.26 -0.92
CA ASN A 267 4.20 -16.36 -1.88
C ASN A 267 3.17 -16.05 -2.98
N GLN A 268 2.74 -14.79 -3.11
CA GLN A 268 1.80 -14.35 -4.17
C GLN A 268 2.29 -14.70 -5.59
N HIS A 269 3.60 -14.76 -5.78
CA HIS A 269 4.25 -15.13 -7.04
C HIS A 269 4.21 -16.64 -7.36
N ALA A 270 3.85 -17.50 -6.41
CA ALA A 270 3.88 -18.96 -6.59
C ALA A 270 2.50 -19.61 -6.40
N ARG A 271 1.62 -19.04 -5.58
CA ARG A 271 0.30 -19.61 -5.29
C ARG A 271 -0.60 -19.62 -6.53
N ALA A 272 -1.20 -20.78 -6.80
CA ALA A 272 -2.11 -21.02 -7.92
C ALA A 272 -3.17 -22.07 -7.55
N ALA A 273 -3.93 -21.80 -6.49
CA ALA A 273 -5.01 -22.65 -6.01
C ALA A 273 -6.29 -21.87 -5.78
N VAL A 274 -7.43 -22.51 -6.04
CA VAL A 274 -8.75 -21.96 -5.72
C VAL A 274 -8.97 -21.97 -4.22
N VAL A 275 -9.23 -20.79 -3.67
CA VAL A 275 -9.54 -20.58 -2.25
C VAL A 275 -10.83 -21.32 -1.89
N GLN A 276 -10.78 -22.13 -0.84
CA GLN A 276 -11.94 -22.87 -0.32
C GLN A 276 -12.58 -22.20 0.90
N PRO A 277 -11.83 -21.63 1.86
CA PRO A 277 -12.44 -21.01 3.03
C PRO A 277 -13.38 -19.87 2.63
N GLY A 278 -14.63 -19.96 3.09
CA GLY A 278 -15.70 -19.00 2.83
C GLY A 278 -16.33 -19.10 1.44
N LEU A 279 -15.96 -20.07 0.59
CA LEU A 279 -16.62 -20.29 -0.70
C LEU A 279 -18.05 -20.77 -0.46
N ALA A 280 -19.03 -19.89 -0.65
CA ALA A 280 -20.44 -20.15 -0.37
C ALA A 280 -21.24 -20.51 -1.63
N LEU A 281 -20.75 -20.12 -2.80
CA LEU A 281 -21.33 -20.49 -4.09
C LEU A 281 -20.23 -20.61 -5.15
N GLU A 282 -20.31 -21.66 -5.97
CA GLU A 282 -19.59 -21.79 -7.23
C GLU A 282 -20.58 -22.29 -8.29
N SER A 283 -20.73 -21.55 -9.39
CA SER A 283 -21.63 -21.90 -10.48
C SER A 283 -20.92 -22.64 -11.61
N GLY A 284 -21.71 -23.37 -12.41
CA GLY A 284 -21.34 -23.66 -13.80
C GLY A 284 -21.44 -22.41 -14.70
N PRO A 285 -21.31 -22.56 -16.02
CA PRO A 285 -21.48 -21.46 -16.96
C PRO A 285 -22.89 -20.85 -16.88
N LEU A 286 -22.96 -19.51 -16.89
CA LEU A 286 -24.17 -18.72 -16.84
C LEU A 286 -24.27 -17.84 -18.09
N GLY A 287 -25.27 -18.11 -18.92
CA GLY A 287 -25.63 -17.28 -20.07
C GLY A 287 -26.64 -16.18 -19.70
N ALA A 288 -26.98 -15.34 -20.67
CA ALA A 288 -27.97 -14.27 -20.51
C ALA A 288 -29.30 -14.77 -19.92
N GLY A 289 -29.80 -14.07 -18.89
CA GLY A 289 -31.04 -14.42 -18.19
C GLY A 289 -30.95 -15.59 -17.19
N SER A 290 -29.79 -16.25 -17.09
CA SER A 290 -29.57 -17.30 -16.06
C SER A 290 -29.65 -16.70 -14.67
N SER A 291 -30.05 -17.50 -13.69
CA SER A 291 -30.08 -17.09 -12.29
C SER A 291 -29.43 -18.14 -11.38
N VAL A 292 -28.93 -17.66 -10.24
CA VAL A 292 -28.41 -18.50 -9.17
C VAL A 292 -29.03 -18.09 -7.83
N ALA A 293 -29.23 -19.05 -6.94
CA ALA A 293 -29.60 -18.77 -5.55
C ALA A 293 -28.38 -18.12 -4.85
N LEU A 294 -28.57 -16.93 -4.29
CA LEU A 294 -27.51 -16.26 -3.56
C LEU A 294 -27.38 -16.84 -2.16
N PRO A 295 -26.16 -17.16 -1.70
CA PRO A 295 -25.93 -17.42 -0.30
C PRO A 295 -26.23 -16.16 0.51
N LYS A 296 -26.58 -16.34 1.78
CA LYS A 296 -26.74 -15.21 2.71
C LYS A 296 -25.39 -14.54 2.91
N LEU A 297 -25.28 -13.27 2.51
CA LEU A 297 -24.09 -12.46 2.73
C LEU A 297 -24.03 -11.99 4.18
N PRO A 298 -22.84 -11.89 4.79
CA PRO A 298 -22.70 -11.28 6.11
C PRO A 298 -23.13 -9.81 6.11
N SER A 299 -23.57 -9.33 7.27
CA SER A 299 -23.67 -7.89 7.52
C SER A 299 -22.29 -7.25 7.34
N LEU A 300 -22.23 -6.14 6.61
CA LEU A 300 -20.99 -5.37 6.46
C LEU A 300 -20.54 -4.71 7.76
N ARG A 301 -21.24 -4.85 8.90
CA ARG A 301 -20.76 -4.43 10.22
C ARG A 301 -19.92 -5.50 10.91
N ALA A 302 -20.08 -6.76 10.51
CA ALA A 302 -19.48 -7.91 11.16
C ALA A 302 -18.56 -8.73 10.25
N GLY A 303 -18.55 -8.45 8.94
CA GLY A 303 -17.72 -9.14 7.97
C GLY A 303 -17.70 -8.44 6.62
N GLY A 304 -17.57 -9.22 5.55
CA GLY A 304 -17.54 -8.75 4.17
C GLY A 304 -17.93 -9.87 3.21
N PHE A 305 -17.78 -9.65 1.93
CA PHE A 305 -17.99 -10.70 0.92
C PHE A 305 -17.08 -10.47 -0.29
N THR A 306 -16.95 -11.48 -1.14
CA THR A 306 -16.24 -11.35 -2.42
C THR A 306 -17.07 -11.93 -3.55
N LEU A 307 -17.10 -11.20 -4.64
CA LEU A 307 -17.72 -11.60 -5.89
C LEU A 307 -16.62 -11.83 -6.92
N GLU A 308 -16.41 -13.09 -7.30
CA GLU A 308 -15.44 -13.51 -8.30
C GLU A 308 -16.15 -14.03 -9.55
N MET A 309 -15.69 -13.64 -10.73
CA MET A 309 -16.22 -14.13 -11.99
C MET A 309 -15.14 -14.32 -13.05
N TRP A 310 -15.25 -15.41 -13.81
CA TRP A 310 -14.64 -15.54 -15.12
C TRP A 310 -15.68 -15.17 -16.17
N LEU A 311 -15.47 -14.08 -16.90
CA LEU A 311 -16.42 -13.52 -17.85
C LEU A 311 -15.80 -13.33 -19.23
N GLN A 312 -16.60 -13.49 -20.27
CA GLN A 312 -16.25 -13.12 -21.64
C GLN A 312 -17.45 -12.39 -22.25
N VAL A 313 -17.21 -11.20 -22.79
CA VAL A 313 -18.25 -10.34 -23.37
C VAL A 313 -17.89 -9.96 -24.80
N GLY A 314 -18.89 -9.87 -25.67
CA GLY A 314 -18.71 -9.64 -27.11
C GLY A 314 -18.75 -8.18 -27.52
N ASP A 315 -19.32 -7.28 -26.71
CA ASP A 315 -19.27 -5.83 -26.91
C ASP A 315 -19.20 -5.08 -25.57
N LEU A 316 -18.80 -3.80 -25.63
CA LEU A 316 -18.82 -2.87 -24.50
C LEU A 316 -19.92 -1.84 -24.78
N ARG A 317 -20.98 -1.84 -23.98
CA ARG A 317 -22.00 -0.78 -23.98
C ARG A 317 -22.13 -0.21 -22.59
N GLU A 318 -22.19 1.11 -22.51
CA GLU A 318 -22.28 1.82 -21.25
C GLU A 318 -23.51 1.41 -20.43
N GLY A 319 -23.31 1.22 -19.13
CA GLY A 319 -24.38 0.95 -18.17
C GLY A 319 -25.03 -0.42 -18.32
N ARG A 320 -24.52 -1.29 -19.21
CA ARG A 320 -25.05 -2.64 -19.35
C ARG A 320 -24.73 -3.45 -18.11
N THR A 321 -25.77 -3.96 -17.46
CA THR A 321 -25.62 -4.86 -16.32
C THR A 321 -25.01 -6.18 -16.80
N VAL A 322 -24.05 -6.70 -16.04
CA VAL A 322 -23.50 -8.06 -16.22
C VAL A 322 -24.34 -9.03 -15.42
N LEU A 323 -24.47 -8.74 -14.12
CA LEU A 323 -25.31 -9.48 -13.19
C LEU A 323 -25.86 -8.53 -12.13
N SER A 324 -26.98 -8.92 -11.53
CA SER A 324 -27.62 -8.15 -10.47
C SER A 324 -28.30 -9.05 -9.46
N SER A 325 -28.11 -8.72 -8.19
CA SER A 325 -28.91 -9.22 -7.07
C SER A 325 -30.01 -8.24 -6.65
N PHE A 326 -30.16 -7.12 -7.36
CA PHE A 326 -31.25 -6.18 -7.10
C PHE A 326 -32.56 -6.85 -7.48
N GLY A 327 -33.24 -7.36 -6.46
CA GLY A 327 -34.60 -7.86 -6.57
C GLY A 327 -35.63 -6.75 -6.77
N GLN A 328 -36.91 -7.05 -6.52
CA GLN A 328 -37.99 -6.06 -6.62
C GLN A 328 -37.79 -4.87 -5.68
N ARG A 329 -37.09 -5.10 -4.56
CA ARG A 329 -36.76 -4.08 -3.56
C ARG A 329 -35.60 -3.16 -3.97
N ARG A 330 -34.95 -3.41 -5.11
CA ARG A 330 -33.89 -2.58 -5.71
C ARG A 330 -32.71 -2.27 -4.78
N TYR A 331 -32.29 -3.26 -3.99
CA TYR A 331 -31.08 -3.22 -3.17
C TYR A 331 -30.33 -4.56 -3.24
N GLY A 332 -29.06 -4.58 -2.87
CA GLY A 332 -28.12 -5.69 -2.96
C GLY A 332 -26.78 -5.23 -3.54
N PHE A 333 -26.27 -6.00 -4.49
CA PHE A 333 -25.18 -5.62 -5.39
C PHE A 333 -25.53 -5.83 -6.88
N SER A 334 -24.89 -5.07 -7.77
CA SER A 334 -24.87 -5.33 -9.21
C SER A 334 -23.50 -5.04 -9.80
N VAL A 335 -23.17 -5.71 -10.89
CA VAL A 335 -21.98 -5.40 -11.69
C VAL A 335 -22.41 -4.97 -13.07
N SER A 336 -21.84 -3.89 -13.59
CA SER A 336 -22.11 -3.37 -14.92
C SER A 336 -20.82 -3.08 -15.70
N LEU A 337 -20.90 -3.10 -17.02
CA LEU A 337 -19.84 -2.66 -17.93
C LEU A 337 -20.00 -1.18 -18.28
N SER A 338 -18.88 -0.50 -18.48
CA SER A 338 -18.81 0.82 -19.12
C SER A 338 -18.26 0.72 -20.54
N ALA A 339 -18.52 1.74 -21.36
CA ALA A 339 -18.07 1.79 -22.75
C ALA A 339 -16.55 1.84 -22.89
N ASP A 340 -15.84 2.33 -21.87
CA ASP A 340 -14.38 2.34 -21.80
C ASP A 340 -13.77 1.00 -21.36
N GLY A 341 -14.58 -0.03 -21.10
CA GLY A 341 -14.10 -1.37 -20.74
C GLY A 341 -13.82 -1.55 -19.24
N ALA A 342 -14.30 -0.66 -18.37
CA ALA A 342 -14.29 -0.93 -16.93
C ALA A 342 -15.50 -1.77 -16.49
N LEU A 343 -15.34 -2.47 -15.37
CA LEU A 343 -16.43 -3.06 -14.61
C LEU A 343 -16.73 -2.18 -13.41
N ARG A 344 -18.02 -1.97 -13.14
CA ARG A 344 -18.50 -1.20 -11.99
C ARG A 344 -19.34 -2.08 -11.08
N LEU A 345 -18.89 -2.23 -9.84
CA LEU A 345 -19.70 -2.76 -8.75
C LEU A 345 -20.56 -1.65 -8.19
N ASN A 346 -21.84 -1.94 -7.97
CA ASN A 346 -22.78 -1.08 -7.28
C ASN A 346 -23.32 -1.79 -6.04
N LEU A 347 -23.44 -1.09 -4.92
CA LEU A 347 -23.96 -1.60 -3.65
C LEU A 347 -25.08 -0.70 -3.12
N ALA A 348 -26.16 -1.30 -2.62
CA ALA A 348 -27.27 -0.59 -1.99
C ALA A 348 -27.91 -1.46 -0.90
N ASP A 349 -28.28 -0.88 0.25
CA ASP A 349 -28.91 -1.58 1.38
C ASP A 349 -30.32 -1.04 1.71
N ASN A 350 -30.99 -0.49 0.70
CA ASN A 350 -32.33 0.09 0.76
C ASN A 350 -32.50 1.29 1.71
N ARG A 351 -31.41 1.89 2.23
CA ARG A 351 -31.51 3.13 3.01
C ARG A 351 -30.80 4.28 2.32
N GLN A 352 -31.45 5.44 2.34
CA GLN A 352 -30.86 6.69 1.86
C GLN A 352 -30.07 7.31 3.00
N ARG A 353 -28.82 7.68 2.74
CA ARG A 353 -27.97 8.28 3.76
C ARG A 353 -27.22 9.46 3.19
N GLN A 354 -27.13 10.50 3.99
CA GLN A 354 -26.19 11.58 3.82
C GLN A 354 -24.79 11.06 4.19
N TRP A 355 -23.82 11.27 3.32
CA TRP A 355 -22.42 10.95 3.58
C TRP A 355 -21.55 12.09 3.08
N LEU A 356 -20.53 12.43 3.88
CA LEU A 356 -19.42 13.21 3.39
C LEU A 356 -18.63 12.32 2.44
N GLU A 357 -18.78 12.52 1.13
CA GLU A 357 -17.80 12.00 0.19
C GLU A 357 -16.44 12.56 0.59
N VAL A 358 -15.69 11.79 1.40
CA VAL A 358 -14.24 11.92 1.52
C VAL A 358 -13.65 11.31 0.24
N MET A 359 -14.03 11.88 -0.90
CA MET A 359 -13.46 11.53 -2.20
C MET A 359 -12.46 12.64 -2.57
N ASP A 360 -11.24 12.20 -2.85
CA ASP A 360 -10.28 12.91 -3.70
C ASP A 360 -9.83 14.31 -3.24
N GLY A 361 -9.73 14.54 -1.93
CA GLY A 361 -9.16 15.77 -1.38
C GLY A 361 -8.72 15.63 0.09
N PRO A 362 -7.76 16.44 0.55
CA PRO A 362 -7.26 16.43 1.92
C PRO A 362 -8.25 17.09 2.91
N GLU A 363 -9.30 17.72 2.39
CA GLU A 363 -10.33 18.40 3.16
C GLU A 363 -11.71 17.82 2.79
N PRO A 364 -12.54 17.45 3.77
CA PRO A 364 -13.95 17.17 3.52
C PRO A 364 -14.59 18.45 2.96
N LYS A 365 -15.01 18.44 1.69
CA LYS A 365 -15.79 19.55 1.15
C LYS A 365 -17.15 19.58 1.86
N GLU A 366 -17.66 20.76 2.17
CA GLU A 366 -18.93 20.99 2.91
C GLU A 366 -20.21 20.45 2.23
N ASN A 367 -20.10 19.71 1.14
CA ASN A 367 -21.25 19.21 0.38
C ASN A 367 -21.51 17.73 0.71
N VAL A 368 -22.19 17.49 1.81
CA VAL A 368 -22.80 16.20 2.16
C VAL A 368 -23.77 15.80 1.03
N ARG A 369 -23.48 14.71 0.31
CA ARG A 369 -24.39 14.18 -0.71
C ARG A 369 -25.23 13.06 -0.12
N SER A 370 -26.51 13.03 -0.46
CA SER A 370 -27.35 11.85 -0.22
C SER A 370 -27.00 10.79 -1.25
N VAL A 371 -26.41 9.69 -0.80
CA VAL A 371 -25.98 8.59 -1.67
C VAL A 371 -26.90 7.40 -1.41
N ARG A 372 -27.67 7.02 -2.43
CA ARG A 372 -28.51 5.81 -2.39
C ARG A 372 -27.75 4.55 -2.80
N GLN A 373 -26.70 4.71 -3.59
CA GLN A 373 -25.96 3.64 -4.23
C GLN A 373 -24.48 3.97 -4.25
N TRP A 374 -23.69 3.01 -3.82
CA TRP A 374 -22.23 3.08 -3.72
C TRP A 374 -21.63 2.42 -4.93
N SER A 375 -20.59 3.00 -5.52
CA SER A 375 -19.94 2.38 -6.69
C SER A 375 -18.43 2.34 -6.59
N LEU A 376 -17.86 1.26 -7.12
CA LEU A 376 -16.44 1.04 -7.34
C LEU A 376 -16.28 0.67 -8.81
N SER A 377 -15.37 1.32 -9.53
CA SER A 377 -15.06 0.96 -10.91
C SER A 377 -13.64 0.43 -11.01
N SER A 378 -13.41 -0.58 -11.84
CA SER A 378 -12.07 -0.93 -12.32
C SER A 378 -11.54 0.15 -13.28
N GLY A 379 -10.32 -0.01 -13.78
CA GLY A 379 -9.75 0.91 -14.76
C GLY A 379 -10.39 0.80 -16.14
N ALA A 380 -10.35 1.88 -16.90
CA ALA A 380 -10.64 1.85 -18.34
C ALA A 380 -9.73 0.82 -19.03
N GLY A 381 -10.27 0.08 -19.99
CA GLY A 381 -9.57 -0.95 -20.75
C GLY A 381 -9.33 -2.26 -20.01
N SER A 382 -9.86 -2.42 -18.78
CA SER A 382 -9.69 -3.66 -18.01
C SER A 382 -10.33 -4.87 -18.69
N ILE A 383 -11.41 -4.67 -19.45
CA ILE A 383 -12.13 -5.72 -20.19
C ILE A 383 -12.02 -5.45 -21.69
N THR A 384 -11.58 -6.48 -22.42
CA THR A 384 -11.49 -6.48 -23.88
C THR A 384 -12.55 -7.44 -24.46
N PRO A 385 -13.38 -6.99 -25.42
CA PRO A 385 -14.32 -7.86 -26.09
C PRO A 385 -13.69 -9.12 -26.69
N GLY A 386 -14.41 -10.23 -26.59
CA GLY A 386 -14.01 -11.53 -27.13
C GLY A 386 -12.95 -12.26 -26.29
N LYS A 387 -12.37 -11.65 -25.26
CA LYS A 387 -11.40 -12.30 -24.38
C LYS A 387 -12.02 -12.73 -23.05
N PRO A 388 -11.60 -13.88 -22.49
CA PRO A 388 -11.93 -14.22 -21.12
C PRO A 388 -11.14 -13.32 -20.16
N HIS A 389 -11.82 -12.81 -19.15
CA HIS A 389 -11.25 -12.01 -18.07
C HIS A 389 -11.67 -12.60 -16.72
N HIS A 390 -10.81 -12.45 -15.72
CA HIS A 390 -11.10 -12.76 -14.33
C HIS A 390 -11.30 -11.46 -13.57
N ALA A 391 -12.46 -11.31 -12.92
CA ALA A 391 -12.78 -10.14 -12.12
C ALA A 391 -13.14 -10.55 -10.70
N VAL A 392 -12.51 -9.94 -9.71
CA VAL A 392 -12.76 -10.17 -8.29
C VAL A 392 -13.03 -8.85 -7.60
N PHE A 393 -14.27 -8.64 -7.19
CA PHE A 393 -14.67 -7.53 -6.34
C PHE A 393 -14.64 -7.96 -4.88
N ILE A 394 -13.78 -7.30 -4.10
CA ILE A 394 -13.57 -7.57 -2.68
C ILE A 394 -14.25 -6.47 -1.88
N VAL A 395 -15.21 -6.83 -1.02
CA VAL A 395 -15.94 -5.89 -0.16
C VAL A 395 -15.62 -6.22 1.30
N ASP A 396 -14.68 -5.48 1.88
CA ASP A 396 -14.33 -5.56 3.29
C ASP A 396 -15.23 -4.61 4.09
N GLY A 397 -16.26 -5.18 4.74
CA GLY A 397 -17.18 -4.40 5.55
C GLY A 397 -16.57 -3.92 6.88
N LEU A 398 -15.56 -4.61 7.41
CA LEU A 398 -14.89 -4.21 8.65
C LEU A 398 -14.03 -2.96 8.41
N ALA A 399 -13.25 -2.95 7.33
CA ALA A 399 -12.49 -1.77 6.89
C ALA A 399 -13.37 -0.70 6.25
N LYS A 400 -14.60 -1.06 5.84
CA LYS A 400 -15.47 -0.27 4.98
C LYS A 400 -14.74 0.14 3.70
N ILE A 401 -14.10 -0.82 3.04
CA ILE A 401 -13.36 -0.60 1.81
C ILE A 401 -13.81 -1.64 0.77
N ALA A 402 -13.94 -1.19 -0.48
CA ALA A 402 -14.07 -2.07 -1.63
C ALA A 402 -12.88 -1.89 -2.57
N SER A 403 -12.41 -2.99 -3.14
CA SER A 403 -11.35 -3.04 -4.14
C SER A 403 -11.65 -4.07 -5.23
N VAL A 404 -10.92 -4.00 -6.34
CA VAL A 404 -11.13 -4.90 -7.48
C VAL A 404 -9.80 -5.39 -8.03
N VAL A 405 -9.74 -6.69 -8.32
CA VAL A 405 -8.62 -7.36 -9.01
C VAL A 405 -9.14 -7.82 -10.37
N ILE A 406 -8.50 -7.38 -11.45
CA ILE A 406 -8.78 -7.84 -12.81
C ILE A 406 -7.55 -8.57 -13.33
N ASP A 407 -7.71 -9.81 -13.80
CA ASP A 407 -6.65 -10.65 -14.36
C ASP A 407 -5.41 -10.73 -13.46
N GLY A 408 -5.65 -10.89 -12.15
CA GLY A 408 -4.60 -10.94 -11.14
C GLY A 408 -3.91 -9.60 -10.86
N VAL A 409 -4.46 -8.47 -11.31
CA VAL A 409 -3.95 -7.12 -11.02
C VAL A 409 -4.96 -6.31 -10.22
N LEU A 410 -4.60 -5.93 -8.99
CA LEU A 410 -5.34 -5.00 -8.14
C LEU A 410 -5.36 -3.62 -8.80
N TYR A 411 -6.56 -3.06 -8.97
CA TYR A 411 -6.71 -1.71 -9.48
C TYR A 411 -6.38 -0.68 -8.39
N ASP A 412 -5.30 0.07 -8.61
CA ASP A 412 -4.81 1.13 -7.72
C ASP A 412 -5.14 2.54 -8.24
N GLY A 413 -5.94 2.65 -9.31
CA GLY A 413 -6.34 3.92 -9.94
C GLY A 413 -5.55 4.25 -11.21
N GLY A 414 -4.54 3.46 -11.57
CA GLY A 414 -3.72 3.68 -12.78
C GLY A 414 -3.09 5.07 -12.81
N ALA A 415 -2.85 5.63 -13.99
CA ALA A 415 -2.29 6.98 -14.13
C ALA A 415 -3.31 8.10 -13.89
N SER A 416 -4.61 7.79 -13.92
CA SER A 416 -5.68 8.80 -14.01
C SER A 416 -6.30 9.16 -12.66
N ALA A 417 -6.22 8.28 -11.67
CA ALA A 417 -6.85 8.48 -10.35
C ALA A 417 -5.83 8.42 -9.21
N ILE A 418 -6.13 9.13 -8.12
CA ILE A 418 -5.31 9.10 -6.91
C ILE A 418 -5.28 7.69 -6.31
N GLN A 419 -6.39 6.95 -6.38
CA GLN A 419 -6.50 5.58 -5.91
C GLN A 419 -7.55 4.79 -6.72
N GLY A 420 -7.55 3.46 -6.61
CA GLY A 420 -8.46 2.55 -7.33
C GLY A 420 -9.41 1.76 -6.43
N TRP A 421 -9.26 1.92 -5.11
CA TRP A 421 -10.18 1.40 -4.10
C TRP A 421 -11.05 2.53 -3.57
N CYS A 422 -12.20 2.21 -2.99
CA CYS A 422 -13.09 3.21 -2.41
C CYS A 422 -13.47 2.87 -0.96
N ARG A 423 -13.71 3.92 -0.16
CA ARG A 423 -14.28 3.79 1.18
C ARG A 423 -15.81 3.71 1.04
N LEU A 424 -16.40 2.71 1.65
CA LEU A 424 -17.84 2.51 1.72
C LEU A 424 -18.46 3.42 2.78
N ASN A 425 -19.76 3.69 2.66
CA ASN A 425 -20.51 4.27 3.77
C ASN A 425 -20.34 3.41 5.03
N PRO A 426 -19.98 3.98 6.19
CA PRO A 426 -19.87 3.22 7.44
C PRO A 426 -21.20 2.63 7.90
N TRP A 427 -22.33 3.19 7.44
CA TRP A 427 -23.66 2.68 7.74
C TRP A 427 -24.20 1.71 6.68
N LEU A 428 -23.51 1.48 5.56
CA LEU A 428 -23.86 0.41 4.61
C LEU A 428 -23.72 -0.94 5.33
N ASP A 429 -24.77 -1.75 5.28
CA ASP A 429 -24.93 -2.89 6.20
C ASP A 429 -25.40 -4.17 5.52
N ASP A 430 -26.70 -4.30 5.26
CA ASP A 430 -27.31 -5.53 4.77
C ASP A 430 -27.63 -5.45 3.27
N LEU A 431 -27.01 -6.35 2.51
CA LEU A 431 -27.19 -6.46 1.06
C LEU A 431 -28.05 -7.66 0.66
N ASN A 432 -28.64 -8.38 1.62
CA ASN A 432 -29.48 -9.54 1.35
C ASN A 432 -30.88 -9.10 0.88
N SER A 433 -31.09 -9.17 -0.43
CA SER A 433 -32.35 -8.83 -1.10
C SER A 433 -33.25 -10.06 -1.21
N ASP A 434 -33.76 -10.35 -2.42
CA ASP A 434 -34.65 -11.47 -2.70
C ASP A 434 -33.92 -12.84 -2.75
N GLY A 435 -32.61 -12.90 -2.46
CA GLY A 435 -31.84 -14.15 -2.42
C GLY A 435 -31.53 -14.77 -3.79
N VAL A 436 -31.63 -13.98 -4.87
CA VAL A 436 -31.36 -14.43 -6.25
C VAL A 436 -30.43 -13.44 -6.95
N CYS A 437 -29.47 -13.96 -7.70
CA CYS A 437 -28.64 -13.18 -8.62
C CYS A 437 -28.97 -13.58 -10.06
N VAL A 438 -29.17 -12.59 -10.92
CA VAL A 438 -29.57 -12.80 -12.32
C VAL A 438 -28.52 -12.19 -13.24
N VAL A 439 -28.10 -12.96 -14.26
CA VAL A 439 -27.30 -12.47 -15.38
C VAL A 439 -28.21 -11.69 -16.32
N ASP A 440 -27.76 -10.51 -16.75
CA ASP A 440 -28.58 -9.63 -17.60
C ASP A 440 -29.01 -10.34 -18.89
N LYS A 441 -30.27 -10.17 -19.29
CA LYS A 441 -30.82 -10.79 -20.50
C LYS A 441 -30.17 -10.29 -21.79
N GLY A 442 -29.56 -9.11 -21.74
CA GLY A 442 -28.84 -8.48 -22.84
C GLY A 442 -27.32 -8.64 -22.75
N LEU A 443 -26.78 -9.48 -21.84
CA LEU A 443 -25.34 -9.73 -21.77
C LEU A 443 -24.87 -10.36 -23.08
N PRO A 444 -23.94 -9.74 -23.84
CA PRO A 444 -23.47 -10.21 -25.13
C PRO A 444 -22.37 -11.25 -24.93
N GLY A 445 -22.57 -12.24 -24.08
CA GLY A 445 -21.51 -13.12 -23.63
C GLY A 445 -21.96 -14.02 -22.49
N GLN A 446 -21.00 -14.50 -21.71
CA GLN A 446 -21.26 -15.44 -20.63
C GLN A 446 -20.34 -15.21 -19.45
N ILE A 447 -20.81 -15.64 -18.28
CA ILE A 447 -19.99 -15.83 -17.10
C ILE A 447 -19.68 -17.32 -17.04
N ALA A 448 -18.44 -17.71 -17.39
CA ALA A 448 -18.03 -19.11 -17.39
C ALA A 448 -18.07 -19.72 -15.99
N ARG A 449 -17.84 -18.90 -14.97
CA ARG A 449 -17.90 -19.29 -13.56
C ARG A 449 -18.15 -18.07 -12.68
N LEU A 450 -19.12 -18.17 -11.77
CA LEU A 450 -19.37 -17.21 -10.71
C LEU A 450 -19.02 -17.88 -9.37
N ARG A 451 -18.23 -17.19 -8.55
CA ARG A 451 -17.97 -17.58 -7.17
C ARG A 451 -18.37 -16.46 -6.23
N ILE A 452 -18.98 -16.83 -5.11
CA ILE A 452 -19.29 -15.91 -4.01
C ILE A 452 -18.67 -16.46 -2.75
N TYR A 453 -17.90 -15.60 -2.08
CA TYR A 453 -17.36 -15.88 -0.77
C TYR A 453 -18.13 -15.08 0.28
N ASP A 454 -18.49 -15.73 1.39
CA ASP A 454 -19.12 -15.11 2.55
C ASP A 454 -18.12 -14.36 3.46
N ARG A 455 -16.99 -13.96 2.88
CA ARG A 455 -15.97 -13.11 3.47
C ARG A 455 -15.29 -12.27 2.40
N TYR A 456 -14.59 -11.23 2.82
CA TYR A 456 -13.63 -10.57 1.94
C TYR A 456 -12.42 -11.49 1.73
N LEU A 457 -12.02 -11.67 0.47
CA LEU A 457 -10.75 -12.29 0.13
C LEU A 457 -9.62 -11.26 0.26
N ARG A 458 -8.41 -11.76 0.50
CA ARG A 458 -7.18 -11.00 0.35
C ARG A 458 -6.85 -10.80 -1.13
N THR A 459 -6.10 -9.76 -1.47
CA THR A 459 -5.57 -9.54 -2.83
C THR A 459 -4.81 -10.78 -3.31
N SER A 460 -3.99 -11.37 -2.44
CA SER A 460 -3.18 -12.56 -2.71
C SER A 460 -4.03 -13.81 -2.94
N GLU A 461 -5.20 -13.90 -2.32
CA GLU A 461 -6.17 -14.98 -2.54
C GLU A 461 -6.86 -14.82 -3.90
N ALA A 462 -7.29 -13.60 -4.26
CA ALA A 462 -7.83 -13.30 -5.58
C ALA A 462 -6.83 -13.61 -6.71
N ILE A 463 -5.56 -13.26 -6.52
CA ILE A 463 -4.47 -13.57 -7.46
C ILE A 463 -4.23 -15.08 -7.56
N SER A 464 -4.28 -15.80 -6.44
CA SER A 464 -4.18 -17.27 -6.44
C SER A 464 -5.30 -17.91 -7.27
N ASN A 465 -6.53 -17.42 -7.12
CA ASN A 465 -7.69 -17.88 -7.89
C ASN A 465 -7.52 -17.61 -9.39
N TYR A 466 -7.02 -16.43 -9.77
CA TYR A 466 -6.71 -16.09 -11.15
C TYR A 466 -5.74 -17.11 -11.76
N ARG A 467 -4.61 -17.35 -11.09
CA ARG A 467 -3.56 -18.25 -11.58
C ARG A 467 -4.01 -19.70 -11.66
N ALA A 468 -4.82 -20.15 -10.70
CA ALA A 468 -5.45 -21.47 -10.74
C ALA A 468 -6.37 -21.60 -11.97
N GLY A 469 -7.14 -20.55 -12.28
CA GLY A 469 -8.02 -20.52 -13.44
C GLY A 469 -7.26 -20.52 -14.76
N VAL A 470 -6.19 -19.73 -14.88
CA VAL A 470 -5.33 -19.70 -16.08
C VAL A 470 -4.69 -21.07 -16.32
N ALA A 471 -4.23 -21.77 -15.28
CA ALA A 471 -3.65 -23.11 -15.42
C ALA A 471 -4.68 -24.20 -15.82
N SER A 472 -5.98 -23.89 -15.70
CA SER A 472 -7.08 -24.81 -16.02
C SER A 472 -7.76 -24.52 -17.37
N GLN A 473 -7.35 -23.44 -18.05
CA GLN A 473 -7.73 -23.11 -19.43
C GLN A 473 -6.72 -23.71 -20.39
#